data_AF-A0A3Q0SNG4-F1
#
_entry.id   AF-A0A3Q0SNG4-F1
#
_cell.length_a   1.000
_cell.length_b   1.000
_cell.length_c   1.000
_cell.angle_alpha   90.00
_cell.angle_beta   90.00
_cell.angle_gamma   90.00
#
_symmetry.space_group_name_H-M   'P 1'
#
loop_
_entity.id
_entity.type
_entity.pdbx_description
1 polymer ?
#
loop_
_entity_poly.entity_id
_entity_poly.type
_entity_poly.pdbx_seq_one_letter_code
_entity_poly.pdbx_strand_id
1 'polypeptide(L)'
;MSAPCLKLFTYGPLYLGGNAGLAGLISNSLYRRALNVREARIASNLPMAVLPFLTTCALYSAAVSNPLLSGDLDCPMCAIIRGALVGVIGGGVYPILLALPMNIGLASRYYTAPMPEKGNMLRYCVEISKPVLRRMRAVIILQGFFGTYLGSRHFETYTKLARISFGSGREELKD
;
A
#
# COMPACT_ATOMS: atom_id res chain seq x y z
N MET A 1 -26.70 10.98 -2.27
CA MET A 1 -25.60 9.99 -2.32
C MET A 1 -25.91 8.84 -1.36
N SER A 2 -26.08 7.62 -1.86
CA SER A 2 -26.57 6.47 -1.09
C SER A 2 -25.52 5.91 -0.10
N ALA A 3 -25.92 5.65 1.15
CA ALA A 3 -25.10 5.11 2.25
C ALA A 3 -24.15 3.92 1.91
N PRO A 4 -24.52 2.94 1.06
CA PRO A 4 -23.60 1.85 0.70
C PRO A 4 -22.36 2.28 -0.12
N CYS A 5 -22.45 3.38 -0.88
CA CYS A 5 -21.31 3.89 -1.66
C CYS A 5 -20.20 4.43 -0.75
N LEU A 6 -20.59 5.24 0.25
CA LEU A 6 -19.66 5.83 1.20
C LEU A 6 -18.89 4.76 1.97
N LYS A 7 -19.55 3.63 2.29
CA LYS A 7 -18.91 2.50 2.95
C LYS A 7 -17.84 1.87 2.06
N LEU A 8 -18.13 1.57 0.79
CA LEU A 8 -17.13 0.94 -0.09
C LEU A 8 -15.90 1.84 -0.30
N PHE A 9 -16.12 3.14 -0.53
CA PHE A 9 -15.04 4.11 -0.73
C PHE A 9 -14.21 4.40 0.53
N THR A 10 -14.79 4.18 1.72
CA THR A 10 -14.08 4.30 3.00
C THR A 10 -13.36 3.01 3.38
N TYR A 11 -14.01 1.85 3.25
CA TYR A 11 -13.45 0.55 3.68
C TYR A 11 -12.44 -0.03 2.69
N GLY A 12 -12.57 0.25 1.39
CA GLY A 12 -11.63 -0.23 0.38
C GLY A 12 -10.19 0.21 0.65
N PRO A 13 -9.90 1.53 0.74
CA PRO A 13 -8.57 2.03 1.05
C PRO A 13 -8.05 1.49 2.39
N LEU A 14 -8.91 1.39 3.41
CA LEU A 14 -8.55 0.85 4.72
C LEU A 14 -8.12 -0.62 4.67
N TYR A 15 -8.77 -1.44 3.84
CA TYR A 15 -8.39 -2.84 3.64
C TYR A 15 -7.01 -2.96 2.98
N LEU A 16 -6.79 -2.20 1.89
CA LEU A 16 -5.51 -2.20 1.20
C LEU A 16 -4.38 -1.65 2.08
N GLY A 17 -4.66 -0.58 2.84
CA GLY A 17 -3.75 -0.01 3.82
C GLY A 17 -3.46 -0.97 4.97
N GLY A 18 -4.46 -1.70 5.48
CA GLY A 18 -4.28 -2.73 6.51
C GLY A 18 -3.27 -3.79 6.09
N ASN A 19 -3.42 -4.30 4.87
CA ASN A 19 -2.46 -5.22 4.26
C ASN A 19 -1.07 -4.60 4.08
N ALA A 20 -0.98 -3.32 3.73
CA ALA A 20 0.30 -2.60 3.64
C ALA A 20 1.00 -2.48 5.00
N GLY A 21 0.25 -2.21 6.08
CA GLY A 21 0.78 -2.20 7.45
C GLY A 21 1.33 -3.57 7.86
N LEU A 22 0.60 -4.66 7.55
CA LEU A 22 1.08 -6.02 7.78
C LEU A 22 2.34 -6.33 6.96
N ALA A 23 2.39 -5.92 5.69
CA ALA A 23 3.57 -6.07 4.83
C ALA A 23 4.78 -5.34 5.42
N GLY A 24 4.58 -4.15 6.02
CA GLY A 24 5.62 -3.42 6.74
C GLY A 24 6.12 -4.15 7.99
N LEU A 25 5.24 -4.77 8.77
CA LEU A 25 5.65 -5.60 9.90
C LEU A 25 6.45 -6.84 9.47
N ILE A 26 6.01 -7.51 8.39
CA ILE A 26 6.71 -8.67 7.83
C ILE A 26 8.10 -8.26 7.32
N SER A 27 8.19 -7.18 6.54
CA SER A 27 9.44 -6.61 6.06
C SER A 27 10.39 -6.28 7.21
N ASN A 28 9.89 -5.60 8.25
CA ASN A 28 10.66 -5.27 9.45
C ASN A 28 11.19 -6.53 10.15
N SER A 29 10.35 -7.55 10.35
CA SER A 29 10.75 -8.82 10.97
C SER A 29 11.86 -9.52 10.20
N LEU A 30 11.80 -9.51 8.85
CA LEU A 30 12.82 -10.10 7.99
C LEU A 30 14.16 -9.36 8.10
N TYR A 31 14.16 -8.03 8.04
CA TYR A 31 15.39 -7.24 8.18
C TYR A 31 15.98 -7.33 9.58
N ARG A 32 15.15 -7.34 10.63
CA ARG A 32 15.63 -7.53 12.01
C ARG A 32 16.34 -8.86 12.19
N ARG A 33 15.84 -9.94 11.58
CA ARG A 33 16.50 -11.25 11.59
C ARG A 33 17.82 -11.23 10.80
N ALA A 34 17.87 -10.54 9.66
CA ALA A 34 19.08 -10.43 8.84
C ALA A 34 20.19 -9.63 9.55
N LEU A 35 19.83 -8.59 10.32
CA LEU A 35 20.75 -7.68 11.01
C LEU A 35 20.91 -7.98 12.52
N ASN A 36 20.36 -9.11 12.99
CA ASN A 36 20.39 -9.55 14.38
C ASN A 36 19.89 -8.50 15.41
N VAL A 37 18.91 -7.68 15.02
CA VAL A 37 18.37 -6.60 15.87
C VAL A 37 17.29 -7.15 16.80
N ARG A 38 17.58 -7.27 18.10
CA ARG A 38 16.63 -7.71 19.14
C ARG A 38 15.95 -6.57 19.90
N GLU A 39 16.58 -5.41 19.94
CA GLU A 39 16.12 -4.21 20.66
C GLU A 39 15.04 -3.41 19.92
N ALA A 40 14.36 -2.50 20.62
CA ALA A 40 13.41 -1.55 20.02
C ALA A 40 12.28 -2.18 19.17
N ARG A 41 11.73 -3.33 19.60
CA ARG A 41 10.65 -4.03 18.86
C ARG A 41 9.42 -3.16 18.65
N ILE A 42 8.90 -2.56 19.71
CA ILE A 42 7.69 -1.73 19.63
C ILE A 42 7.98 -0.44 18.84
N ALA A 43 9.10 0.23 19.15
CA ALA A 43 9.47 1.50 18.52
C ALA A 43 9.74 1.39 17.01
N SER A 44 10.18 0.22 16.51
CA SER A 44 10.34 -0.02 15.07
C SER A 44 9.08 -0.60 14.42
N ASN A 45 8.32 -1.45 15.11
CA ASN A 45 7.11 -2.05 14.54
C ASN A 45 5.99 -1.03 14.34
N LEU A 46 5.83 -0.08 15.25
CA LEU A 46 4.77 0.93 15.17
C LEU A 46 4.86 1.79 13.89
N PRO A 47 5.99 2.46 13.59
CA PRO A 47 6.10 3.24 12.35
C PRO A 47 6.04 2.34 11.10
N MET A 48 6.52 1.10 11.18
CA MET A 48 6.45 0.16 10.06
C MET A 48 5.05 -0.38 9.79
N ALA A 49 4.13 -0.32 10.76
CA ALA A 49 2.72 -0.60 10.52
C ALA A 49 1.96 0.66 10.07
N VAL A 50 2.13 1.75 10.82
CA VAL A 50 1.33 2.98 10.66
C VAL A 50 1.68 3.73 9.39
N LEU A 51 2.96 3.88 9.05
CA LEU A 51 3.35 4.66 7.88
C LEU A 51 2.91 3.98 6.57
N PRO A 52 3.18 2.68 6.33
CA PRO A 52 2.67 2.01 5.14
C PRO A 52 1.14 1.97 5.08
N PHE A 53 0.47 1.82 6.21
CA PHE A 53 -0.99 1.88 6.29
C PHE A 53 -1.53 3.24 5.80
N LEU A 54 -1.10 4.33 6.45
CA LEU A 54 -1.60 5.67 6.16
C LEU A 54 -1.24 6.11 4.74
N THR A 55 0.01 5.85 4.32
CA THR A 55 0.46 6.19 2.97
C THR A 55 -0.33 5.47 1.90
N THR A 56 -0.59 4.17 2.06
CA THR A 56 -1.38 3.40 1.08
C THR A 56 -2.83 3.87 1.05
N CYS A 57 -3.45 4.12 2.21
CA CYS A 57 -4.80 4.70 2.29
C CYS A 57 -4.86 6.06 1.57
N ALA A 58 -3.91 6.95 1.84
CA ALA A 58 -3.86 8.28 1.24
C ALA A 58 -3.62 8.22 -0.27
N LEU A 59 -2.66 7.40 -0.72
CA LEU A 59 -2.37 7.20 -2.13
C LEU A 59 -3.56 6.62 -2.89
N TYR A 60 -4.24 5.62 -2.32
CA TYR A 60 -5.40 5.01 -2.95
C TYR A 60 -6.55 6.02 -3.05
N SER A 61 -6.79 6.77 -1.98
CA SER A 61 -7.84 7.79 -1.97
C SER A 61 -7.57 8.89 -3.00
N ALA A 62 -6.33 9.38 -3.09
CA ALA A 62 -5.96 10.44 -4.01
C ALA A 62 -5.89 10.00 -5.48
N ALA A 63 -5.40 8.79 -5.75
CA ALA A 63 -5.17 8.33 -7.13
C ALA A 63 -6.36 7.58 -7.74
N VAL A 64 -7.21 6.96 -6.90
CA VAL A 64 -8.33 6.12 -7.33
C VAL A 64 -9.66 6.68 -6.82
N SER A 65 -9.86 6.79 -5.51
CA SER A 65 -11.17 7.16 -4.97
C SER A 65 -11.67 8.53 -5.43
N ASN A 66 -10.85 9.57 -5.28
CA ASN A 66 -11.24 10.95 -5.60
C ASN A 66 -11.48 11.14 -7.11
N PRO A 67 -10.60 10.70 -8.02
CA PRO A 67 -10.82 10.83 -9.46
C PRO A 67 -12.07 10.08 -9.96
N LEU A 68 -12.37 8.90 -9.40
CA LEU A 68 -13.62 8.20 -9.70
C LEU A 68 -14.84 9.01 -9.23
N LEU A 69 -14.83 9.52 -8.00
CA LEU A 69 -15.96 10.29 -7.45
C LEU A 69 -16.20 11.60 -8.20
N SER A 70 -15.15 12.25 -8.69
CA SER A 70 -15.23 13.47 -9.50
C SER A 70 -15.66 13.23 -10.94
N GLY A 71 -15.76 11.97 -11.39
CA GLY A 71 -16.07 11.65 -12.80
C GLY A 71 -14.93 11.97 -13.78
N ASP A 72 -13.70 12.14 -13.28
CA ASP A 72 -12.51 12.35 -14.11
C ASP A 72 -11.91 11.01 -14.58
N LEU A 73 -12.38 9.90 -14.00
CA LEU A 73 -11.90 8.55 -14.27
C LEU A 73 -12.99 7.62 -14.83
N ASP A 74 -13.28 7.75 -16.12
CA ASP A 74 -14.31 6.97 -16.81
C ASP A 74 -13.82 5.65 -17.43
N CYS A 75 -12.53 5.34 -17.34
CA CYS A 75 -11.95 4.14 -17.93
C CYS A 75 -11.74 3.00 -16.92
N PRO A 76 -12.29 1.79 -17.16
CA PRO A 76 -12.14 0.64 -16.24
C PRO A 76 -10.67 0.24 -16.07
N MET A 77 -9.91 0.25 -17.17
CA MET A 77 -8.48 -0.10 -17.15
C MET A 77 -7.65 0.90 -16.33
N CYS A 78 -8.00 2.19 -16.34
CA CYS A 78 -7.30 3.20 -15.57
C CYS A 78 -7.48 2.99 -14.06
N ALA A 79 -8.71 2.70 -13.62
CA ALA A 79 -8.99 2.39 -12.22
C ALA A 79 -8.23 1.14 -11.75
N ILE A 80 -8.21 0.10 -12.59
CA ILE A 80 -7.49 -1.15 -12.33
C ILE A 80 -5.98 -0.91 -12.23
N ILE A 81 -5.37 -0.25 -13.22
CA ILE A 81 -3.93 0.00 -13.26
C ILE A 81 -3.49 0.88 -12.09
N ARG A 82 -4.25 1.96 -11.79
CA ARG A 82 -3.94 2.82 -10.64
C ARG A 82 -4.08 2.08 -9.32
N GLY A 83 -5.13 1.28 -9.14
CA GLY A 83 -5.30 0.45 -7.96
C GLY A 83 -4.16 -0.56 -7.76
N ALA A 84 -3.77 -1.25 -8.83
CA ALA A 84 -2.64 -2.18 -8.83
C ALA A 84 -1.32 -1.48 -8.48
N LEU A 85 -1.07 -0.32 -9.09
CA LEU A 85 0.13 0.48 -8.86
C LEU A 85 0.24 0.94 -7.41
N VAL A 86 -0.87 1.44 -6.84
CA VAL A 86 -0.92 1.85 -5.42
C VAL A 86 -0.69 0.64 -4.51
N GLY A 87 -1.29 -0.52 -4.79
CA GLY A 87 -1.07 -1.74 -4.03
C GLY A 87 0.39 -2.19 -4.04
N VAL A 88 1.03 -2.23 -5.21
CA VAL A 88 2.43 -2.62 -5.37
C VAL A 88 3.38 -1.61 -4.71
N ILE A 89 3.19 -0.31 -4.98
CA ILE A 89 4.09 0.73 -4.46
C ILE A 89 3.88 0.92 -2.97
N GLY A 90 2.65 1.23 -2.54
CA GLY A 90 2.33 1.54 -1.15
C GLY A 90 2.40 0.31 -0.23
N GLY A 91 1.89 -0.83 -0.71
CA GLY A 91 1.82 -2.06 0.07
C GLY A 91 2.98 -3.03 -0.10
N GLY A 92 3.81 -2.87 -1.13
CA GLY A 92 4.88 -3.82 -1.47
C GLY A 92 6.27 -3.21 -1.41
N VAL A 93 6.52 -2.16 -2.20
CA VAL A 93 7.85 -1.56 -2.35
C VAL A 93 8.19 -0.62 -1.19
N TYR A 94 7.26 0.27 -0.83
CA TYR A 94 7.44 1.25 0.23
C TYR A 94 7.83 0.65 1.58
N PRO A 95 7.19 -0.44 2.08
CA PRO A 95 7.57 -1.03 3.36
C PRO A 95 8.96 -1.69 3.34
N ILE A 96 9.48 -2.08 2.17
CA ILE A 96 10.83 -2.64 2.02
C ILE A 96 11.87 -1.52 2.06
N LEU A 97 11.61 -0.44 1.34
CA LEU A 97 12.47 0.75 1.32
C LEU A 97 12.51 1.45 2.67
N LEU A 98 11.40 1.46 3.41
CA LEU A 98 11.33 2.07 4.73
C LEU A 98 12.02 1.20 5.81
N ALA A 99 11.83 -0.12 5.76
CA ALA A 99 12.39 -1.03 6.76
C ALA A 99 13.93 -1.13 6.68
N LEU A 100 14.51 -1.04 5.48
CA LEU A 100 15.96 -1.14 5.28
C LEU A 100 16.77 -0.10 6.09
N PRO A 101 16.62 1.22 5.87
CA PRO A 101 17.39 2.24 6.60
C PRO A 101 17.08 2.24 8.08
N MET A 102 15.83 1.97 8.49
CA MET A 102 15.46 1.89 9.90
C MET A 102 16.23 0.76 10.62
N ASN A 103 16.28 -0.43 10.03
CA ASN A 103 16.98 -1.56 10.64
C ASN A 103 18.50 -1.42 10.58
N ILE A 104 19.05 -0.82 9.52
CA ILE A 104 20.48 -0.48 9.47
C ILE A 104 20.81 0.55 10.57
N GLY A 105 20.01 1.59 10.73
CA GLY A 105 20.20 2.60 11.78
C GLY A 105 20.17 1.98 13.19
N LEU A 106 19.25 1.06 13.44
CA LEU A 106 19.21 0.30 14.70
C LEU A 106 20.45 -0.58 14.88
N ALA A 107 20.89 -1.27 13.82
CA ALA A 107 22.09 -2.09 13.87
C ALA A 107 23.35 -1.25 14.17
N SER A 108 23.42 -0.02 13.65
CA SER A 108 24.51 0.92 13.96
C SER A 108 24.49 1.35 15.41
N ARG A 109 23.30 1.67 15.93
CA ARG A 109 23.13 2.24 17.26
C ARG A 109 23.38 1.22 18.36
N TYR A 110 23.00 -0.03 18.12
CA TYR A 110 23.12 -1.12 19.10
C TYR A 110 24.28 -2.08 18.79
N TYR A 111 25.14 -1.75 17.81
CA TYR A 111 26.30 -2.56 17.39
C TYR A 111 25.97 -4.05 17.16
N THR A 112 24.80 -4.34 16.56
CA THR A 112 24.31 -5.72 16.43
C THR A 112 24.85 -6.46 15.20
N ALA A 113 25.39 -5.74 14.23
CA ALA A 113 25.95 -6.31 13.01
C ALA A 113 27.16 -5.48 12.53
N PRO A 114 28.19 -6.12 11.93
CA PRO A 114 29.32 -5.41 11.34
C PRO A 114 28.83 -4.56 10.16
N MET A 115 29.12 -3.26 10.22
CA MET A 115 28.71 -2.31 9.20
C MET A 115 29.79 -2.16 8.13
N PRO A 116 29.40 -1.99 6.85
CA PRO A 116 30.35 -1.82 5.76
C PRO A 116 31.10 -0.48 5.90
N GLU A 117 32.34 -0.46 5.42
CA GLU A 117 33.11 0.77 5.26
C GLU A 117 32.40 1.73 4.28
N LYS A 118 32.53 3.04 4.47
CA LYS A 118 31.69 4.09 3.84
C LYS A 118 31.51 3.97 2.32
N GLY A 119 32.44 3.33 1.60
CA GLY A 119 32.35 3.12 0.15
C GLY A 119 31.40 2.00 -0.32
N ASN A 120 31.06 1.02 0.53
CA ASN A 120 30.32 -0.20 0.12
C ASN A 120 28.88 -0.29 0.66
N MET A 121 28.33 0.77 1.23
CA MET A 121 27.01 0.76 1.86
C MET A 121 25.87 0.38 0.90
N LEU A 122 25.87 0.89 -0.34
CA LEU A 122 24.84 0.55 -1.33
C LEU A 122 24.85 -0.93 -1.70
N ARG A 123 26.05 -1.50 -1.87
CA ARG A 123 26.22 -2.93 -2.17
C ARG A 123 25.71 -3.79 -1.03
N TYR A 124 26.06 -3.43 0.20
CA TYR A 124 25.57 -4.09 1.41
C TYR A 124 24.04 -4.03 1.53
N CYS A 125 23.44 -2.86 1.31
CA CYS A 125 21.99 -2.69 1.26
C CYS A 125 21.33 -3.65 0.25
N VAL A 126 21.85 -3.72 -0.98
CA VAL A 126 21.34 -4.62 -2.02
C VAL A 126 21.50 -6.09 -1.62
N GLU A 127 22.65 -6.47 -1.07
CA GLU A 127 22.93 -7.85 -0.64
C GLU A 127 21.98 -8.32 0.46
N ILE A 128 21.69 -7.47 1.46
CA ILE A 128 20.72 -7.77 2.52
C ILE A 128 19.27 -7.73 2.01
N SER A 129 18.95 -6.82 1.09
CA SER A 129 17.60 -6.71 0.53
C SER A 129 17.25 -7.88 -0.39
N LYS A 130 18.20 -8.51 -1.10
CA LYS A 130 17.95 -9.66 -2.01
C LYS A 130 17.12 -10.79 -1.37
N PRO A 131 17.50 -11.39 -0.23
CA PRO A 131 16.72 -12.45 0.40
C PRO A 131 15.38 -11.96 0.93
N VAL A 132 15.30 -10.71 1.41
CA VAL A 132 14.05 -10.10 1.88
C VAL A 132 13.07 -9.91 0.73
N LEU A 133 13.52 -9.33 -0.39
CA LEU A 133 12.75 -9.16 -1.62
C LEU A 133 12.24 -10.51 -2.14
N ARG A 134 13.07 -11.56 -2.11
CA ARG A 134 12.67 -12.90 -2.54
C ARG A 134 11.49 -13.43 -1.71
N ARG A 135 11.49 -13.22 -0.39
CA ARG A 135 10.37 -13.61 0.50
C ARG A 135 9.16 -12.70 0.34
N MET A 136 9.38 -11.41 0.15
CA MET A 136 8.31 -10.41 -0.04
C MET A 136 7.67 -10.47 -1.42
N ARG A 137 8.27 -11.17 -2.40
CA ARG A 137 7.73 -11.29 -3.77
C ARG A 137 6.26 -11.75 -3.78
N ALA A 138 5.92 -12.74 -2.96
CA ALA A 138 4.54 -13.22 -2.84
C ALA A 138 3.60 -12.14 -2.31
N VAL A 139 4.04 -11.36 -1.31
CA VAL A 139 3.28 -10.24 -0.73
C VAL A 139 3.07 -9.13 -1.78
N ILE A 140 4.10 -8.81 -2.56
CA ILE A 140 4.01 -7.79 -3.62
C ILE A 140 3.00 -8.20 -4.69
N ILE A 141 3.04 -9.46 -5.16
CA ILE A 141 2.08 -9.98 -6.14
C ILE A 141 0.67 -9.93 -5.56
N LEU A 142 0.50 -10.35 -4.31
CA LEU A 142 -0.78 -10.33 -3.62
C LEU A 142 -1.33 -8.90 -3.46
N GLN A 143 -0.49 -7.92 -3.15
CA GLN A 143 -0.90 -6.51 -3.10
C GLN A 143 -1.25 -5.91 -4.45
N GLY A 144 -0.56 -6.32 -5.52
CA GLY A 144 -0.95 -5.99 -6.88
C GLY A 144 -2.33 -6.57 -7.23
N PHE A 145 -2.58 -7.84 -6.85
CA PHE A 145 -3.87 -8.49 -7.05
C PHE A 145 -5.00 -7.80 -6.26
N PHE A 146 -4.79 -7.52 -4.97
CA PHE A 146 -5.78 -6.81 -4.15
C PHE A 146 -6.03 -5.39 -4.67
N GLY A 147 -4.98 -4.67 -5.08
CA GLY A 147 -5.11 -3.34 -5.68
C GLY A 147 -5.91 -3.35 -6.99
N THR A 148 -5.65 -4.34 -7.85
CA THR A 148 -6.39 -4.58 -9.11
C THR A 148 -7.86 -4.87 -8.82
N TYR A 149 -8.12 -5.83 -7.91
CA TYR A 149 -9.46 -6.25 -7.53
C TYR A 149 -10.26 -5.09 -6.96
N LEU A 150 -9.66 -4.33 -6.03
CA LEU A 150 -10.31 -3.18 -5.43
C LEU A 150 -10.61 -2.09 -6.46
N GLY A 151 -9.65 -1.78 -7.34
CA GLY A 151 -9.86 -0.83 -8.44
C GLY A 151 -11.05 -1.22 -9.34
N SER A 152 -11.16 -2.51 -9.69
CA SER A 152 -12.29 -3.01 -10.49
C SER A 152 -13.64 -2.88 -9.77
N ARG A 153 -13.69 -3.20 -8.46
CA ARG A 153 -14.91 -3.10 -7.65
C ARG A 153 -15.36 -1.67 -7.43
N HIS A 154 -14.42 -0.75 -7.23
CA HIS A 154 -14.73 0.68 -7.12
C HIS A 154 -15.33 1.21 -8.42
N PHE A 155 -14.77 0.83 -9.58
CA PHE A 155 -15.30 1.23 -10.88
C PHE A 155 -16.70 0.65 -11.17
N GLU A 156 -16.91 -0.65 -10.90
CA GLU A 156 -18.22 -1.30 -11.06
C GLU A 156 -19.29 -0.65 -10.18
N THR A 157 -18.92 -0.29 -8.94
CA THR A 157 -19.85 0.37 -8.00
C THR A 157 -20.16 1.79 -8.44
N TYR A 158 -19.14 2.55 -8.84
CA TYR A 158 -19.31 3.92 -9.35
C TYR A 158 -20.23 3.95 -10.57
N THR A 159 -19.99 3.09 -11.56
CA THR A 159 -20.80 3.05 -12.79
C THR A 159 -22.26 2.67 -12.53
N LYS A 160 -22.53 1.73 -11.62
CA LYS A 160 -23.90 1.40 -11.19
C LYS A 160 -24.59 2.61 -10.56
N LEU A 161 -23.88 3.36 -9.71
CA LEU A 161 -24.44 4.53 -9.05
C LEU A 161 -24.67 5.69 -10.02
N ALA A 162 -23.72 5.95 -10.92
CA ALA A 162 -23.89 6.95 -11.97
C ALA A 162 -25.15 6.64 -12.81
N ARG A 163 -25.35 5.37 -13.21
CA ARG A 163 -26.57 4.96 -13.94
C ARG A 163 -27.85 5.21 -13.15
N ILE A 164 -27.90 4.90 -11.85
CA ILE A 164 -29.09 5.12 -11.03
C ILE A 164 -29.36 6.62 -10.87
N SER A 165 -28.34 7.42 -10.54
CA SER A 165 -28.51 8.86 -10.31
C SER A 165 -28.86 9.64 -11.58
N PHE A 166 -28.20 9.35 -12.72
CA PHE A 166 -28.51 10.01 -13.98
C PHE A 166 -29.73 9.40 -14.69
N GLY A 167 -30.06 8.13 -14.44
CA GLY A 167 -31.28 7.49 -14.92
C GLY A 167 -32.52 8.04 -14.23
N SER A 168 -32.48 8.20 -12.90
CA SER A 168 -33.57 8.80 -12.11
C SER A 168 -33.80 10.28 -12.46
N GLY A 169 -32.74 11.03 -12.76
CA GLY A 169 -32.87 12.44 -13.19
C GLY A 169 -33.52 12.62 -14.57
N ARG A 170 -33.65 11.56 -15.39
CA ARG A 170 -34.34 11.62 -16.68
C ARG A 170 -35.84 11.30 -16.57
N GLU A 171 -36.28 10.69 -15.47
CA GLU A 171 -37.70 10.48 -15.18
C GLU A 171 -38.35 11.74 -14.60
N GLU A 172 -37.65 12.52 -13.76
CA GLU A 172 -38.20 13.77 -13.19
C GLU A 172 -38.26 14.97 -14.16
N LEU A 173 -37.67 14.86 -15.35
CA LEU A 173 -37.69 15.91 -16.38
C LEU A 173 -38.80 15.70 -17.42
N LYS A 174 -39.70 14.73 -17.19
CA LYS A 174 -40.77 14.35 -18.10
C LYS A 174 -42.18 14.55 -17.54
N ASP A 175 -42.29 15.16 -16.36
CA ASP A 175 -43.56 15.57 -15.73
C ASP A 175 -43.69 17.10 -15.72
#